data_AF-A0A7C5QA73-F1
#
_entry.id   AF-A0A7C5QA73-F1
#
_cell.length_a   1.000
_cell.length_b   1.000
_cell.length_c   1.000
_cell.angle_alpha   90.00
_cell.angle_beta   90.00
_cell.angle_gamma   90.00
#
_symmetry.space_group_name_H-M   'P 1'
#
loop_
_entity.id
_entity.type
_entity.pdbx_description
1 polymer ?
#
loop_
_entity_poly.entity_id
_entity_poly.type
_entity_poly.pdbx_seq_one_letter_code
_entity_poly.pdbx_strand_id
1 'polypeptide(L)'
;MNDKFIDYYKILQVDPDADIEVIKAAYRKLALKYHPDAGGGPESEEKMKLLAEAYAVLSDPEKRARYDAERKGRKRVIHDEKANEESEQAKSKQTNTIINLALLILVVALMRINPRFGIITALILLALYFLRPRKN
;
A
#
# COMPACT_ATOMS: atom_id res chain seq x y z
N MET A 1 -5.41 -14.25 -1.84
CA MET A 1 -6.75 -13.64 -1.75
C MET A 1 -6.56 -12.26 -1.15
N ASN A 2 -6.77 -11.19 -1.91
CA ASN A 2 -6.67 -9.81 -1.41
C ASN A 2 -7.95 -9.46 -0.63
N ASP A 3 -8.18 -10.10 0.51
CA ASP A 3 -9.25 -9.69 1.43
C ASP A 3 -8.81 -8.40 2.14
N LYS A 4 -9.08 -7.27 1.49
CA LYS A 4 -8.78 -5.94 2.03
C LYS A 4 -9.70 -5.70 3.22
N PHE A 5 -9.19 -5.90 4.44
CA PHE A 5 -9.93 -5.60 5.66
C PHE A 5 -10.47 -4.17 5.63
N ILE A 6 -11.78 -4.04 5.76
CA ILE A 6 -12.46 -2.76 5.74
C ILE A 6 -12.42 -2.15 7.15
N ASP A 7 -11.71 -1.04 7.31
CA ASP A 7 -11.67 -0.31 8.57
C ASP A 7 -12.86 0.66 8.68
N TYR A 8 -13.92 0.24 9.37
CA TYR A 8 -15.16 1.01 9.52
C TYR A 8 -14.96 2.33 10.28
N TYR A 9 -14.02 2.38 11.23
CA TYR A 9 -13.68 3.62 11.94
C TYR A 9 -13.05 4.64 10.97
N LYS A 10 -12.20 4.17 10.04
CA LYS A 10 -11.63 5.03 9.01
C LYS A 10 -12.65 5.50 7.99
N ILE A 11 -13.64 4.65 7.64
CA ILE A 11 -14.74 5.04 6.74
C ILE A 11 -15.57 6.17 7.35
N LEU A 12 -15.94 6.04 8.63
CA LEU A 12 -16.68 7.08 9.36
C LEU A 12 -15.80 8.24 9.83
N GLN A 13 -14.48 8.16 9.65
CA GLN A 13 -13.50 9.17 10.08
C GLN A 13 -13.58 9.48 11.58
N VAL A 14 -13.76 8.44 12.39
CA VAL A 14 -13.87 8.53 13.84
C VAL A 14 -12.77 7.70 14.52
N ASP A 15 -12.49 8.05 15.77
CA ASP A 15 -11.57 7.29 16.59
C ASP A 15 -12.19 5.94 17.03
N PRO A 16 -11.42 4.84 17.14
CA PRO A 16 -11.89 3.59 17.73
C PRO A 16 -12.50 3.72 19.13
N ASP A 17 -12.07 4.73 19.90
CA ASP A 17 -12.57 5.02 21.25
C ASP A 17 -13.76 6.00 21.22
N ALA A 18 -14.26 6.38 20.03
CA ALA A 18 -15.37 7.30 19.90
C ALA A 18 -16.68 6.72 20.46
N ASP A 19 -17.45 7.58 21.13
CA ASP A 19 -18.77 7.24 21.63
C ASP A 19 -19.79 7.09 20.48
N ILE A 20 -20.87 6.37 20.73
CA ILE A 20 -21.93 6.11 19.76
C ILE A 20 -22.57 7.39 19.23
N GLU A 21 -22.65 8.44 20.05
CA GLU A 21 -23.16 9.75 19.63
C GLU A 21 -22.26 10.38 18.56
N VAL A 22 -20.94 10.26 18.73
CA VAL A 22 -19.93 10.76 17.78
C VAL A 22 -20.01 9.97 16.47
N ILE A 23 -20.14 8.65 16.55
CA ILE A 23 -20.32 7.77 15.40
C ILE A 23 -21.58 8.16 14.62
N LYS A 24 -22.69 8.38 15.31
CA LYS A 24 -23.97 8.80 14.71
C LYS A 24 -23.87 10.18 14.07
N ALA A 25 -23.20 11.13 14.73
CA ALA A 25 -22.99 12.47 14.20
C ALA A 25 -22.11 12.46 12.94
N ALA A 26 -21.02 11.68 12.95
CA ALA A 26 -20.13 11.51 11.80
C ALA A 26 -20.85 10.87 10.61
N TYR A 27 -21.64 9.81 10.85
CA TYR A 27 -22.45 9.18 9.82
C TYR A 27 -23.41 10.18 9.16
N ARG A 28 -24.18 10.96 9.94
CA ARG A 28 -25.10 11.97 9.38
C ARG A 28 -24.37 13.00 8.52
N LYS A 29 -23.23 13.50 8.99
CA LYS A 29 -22.42 14.48 8.26
C LYS A 29 -21.90 13.94 6.93
N LEU A 30 -21.41 12.69 6.92
CA LEU A 30 -20.87 12.05 5.73
C LEU A 30 -21.98 11.61 4.77
N ALA A 31 -23.11 11.12 5.28
CA ALA A 31 -24.27 10.76 4.47
C ALA A 31 -24.81 11.96 3.69
N LEU A 32 -24.91 13.14 4.31
CA LEU A 32 -25.30 14.38 3.61
C LEU A 32 -24.30 14.77 2.51
N LYS A 33 -23.00 14.54 2.74
CA LYS A 33 -21.94 14.84 1.77
C LYS A 33 -21.98 13.94 0.54
N TYR A 34 -22.35 12.67 0.72
CA TYR A 34 -22.38 11.67 -0.35
C TYR A 34 -23.80 11.33 -0.83
N HIS A 35 -24.80 12.13 -0.42
CA HIS A 35 -26.19 11.93 -0.86
C HIS A 35 -26.29 12.17 -2.38
N PRO A 36 -27.09 11.38 -3.12
CA PRO A 36 -27.28 11.56 -4.57
C PRO A 36 -27.77 12.97 -4.93
N ASP A 37 -28.60 13.58 -4.07
CA ASP A 37 -29.09 14.96 -4.25
C ASP A 37 -27.98 16.02 -4.21
N ALA A 38 -26.80 15.72 -3.68
CA ALA A 38 -25.65 16.62 -3.69
C ALA A 38 -24.89 16.62 -5.04
N GLY A 39 -25.40 15.92 -6.07
CA GLY A 39 -24.79 15.86 -7.40
C GLY A 39 -23.66 14.84 -7.53
N GLY A 40 -23.66 13.82 -6.67
CA GLY A 40 -22.65 12.76 -6.65
C GLY A 40 -22.88 11.68 -7.72
N GLY A 41 -21.84 11.35 -8.49
CA GLY A 41 -21.84 10.22 -9.43
C GLY A 41 -21.71 8.84 -8.73
N PRO A 42 -21.46 7.75 -9.48
CA PRO A 42 -21.45 6.37 -8.96
C PRO A 42 -20.50 6.14 -7.77
N GLU A 43 -19.40 6.90 -7.66
CA GLU A 43 -18.52 6.84 -6.48
C GLU A 43 -19.21 7.25 -5.17
N SER A 44 -20.23 8.10 -5.23
CA SER A 44 -20.95 8.58 -4.05
C SER A 44 -21.87 7.49 -3.52
N GLU A 45 -22.46 6.70 -4.40
CA GLU A 45 -23.28 5.53 -4.06
C GLU A 45 -22.43 4.46 -3.35
N GLU A 46 -21.26 4.13 -3.91
CA GLU A 46 -20.33 3.18 -3.28
C GLU A 46 -19.87 3.66 -1.89
N LYS A 47 -19.51 4.94 -1.76
CA LYS A 47 -19.13 5.53 -0.47
C LYS A 47 -20.30 5.52 0.51
N MET A 48 -21.51 5.82 0.07
CA MET A 48 -22.70 5.79 0.91
C MET A 48 -23.01 4.37 1.42
N LYS A 49 -22.86 3.37 0.56
CA LYS A 49 -23.01 1.95 0.94
C LYS A 49 -22.01 1.57 2.03
N LEU A 50 -20.74 1.93 1.86
CA LEU A 50 -19.69 1.69 2.86
C LEU A 50 -19.97 2.42 4.18
N LEU A 51 -20.46 3.66 4.14
CA LEU A 51 -20.84 4.43 5.32
C LEU A 51 -22.01 3.78 6.07
N ALA A 52 -23.01 3.29 5.34
CA ALA A 52 -24.16 2.61 5.92
C ALA A 52 -23.75 1.29 6.58
N GLU A 53 -22.88 0.51 5.93
CA GLU A 53 -22.33 -0.72 6.48
C GLU A 53 -21.50 -0.46 7.74
N ALA A 54 -20.60 0.52 7.70
CA ALA A 54 -19.80 0.94 8.84
C ALA A 54 -20.68 1.36 10.03
N TYR A 55 -21.72 2.15 9.78
CA TYR A 55 -22.65 2.56 10.83
C TYR A 55 -23.44 1.37 11.38
N ALA A 56 -23.91 0.44 10.53
CA ALA A 56 -24.68 -0.73 10.96
C ALA A 56 -23.89 -1.68 11.88
N VAL A 57 -22.56 -1.72 11.73
CA VAL A 57 -21.66 -2.50 12.59
C VAL A 57 -21.28 -1.72 13.85
N LEU A 58 -20.92 -0.43 13.73
CA LEU A 58 -20.37 0.35 14.84
C LEU A 58 -21.44 0.96 15.77
N SER A 59 -22.69 1.06 15.33
CA SER A 59 -23.82 1.55 16.16
C SER A 59 -24.41 0.48 17.07
N ASP A 60 -24.14 -0.80 16.83
CA ASP A 60 -24.62 -1.89 17.65
C ASP A 60 -23.48 -2.37 18.58
N PRO A 61 -23.64 -2.31 19.91
CA PRO A 61 -22.59 -2.69 20.85
C PRO A 61 -22.07 -4.12 20.66
N GLU A 62 -22.93 -5.09 20.35
CA GLU A 62 -22.53 -6.48 20.16
C GLU A 62 -21.74 -6.65 18.86
N LYS A 63 -22.21 -6.03 17.77
CA LYS A 63 -21.51 -6.07 16.47
C LYS A 63 -20.17 -5.34 16.53
N ARG A 64 -20.13 -4.18 17.21
CA ARG A 64 -18.89 -3.41 17.44
C ARG A 64 -17.88 -4.24 18.23
N ALA A 65 -18.30 -4.91 19.31
CA ALA A 65 -17.41 -5.76 20.09
C ALA A 65 -16.82 -6.91 19.26
N ARG A 66 -17.63 -7.58 18.44
CA ARG A 66 -17.17 -8.63 17.52
C ARG A 66 -16.17 -8.10 16.48
N TYR A 67 -16.50 -6.96 15.88
CA TYR A 67 -15.64 -6.29 14.92
C TYR A 67 -14.29 -5.88 15.54
N ASP A 68 -14.31 -5.32 16.75
CA ASP A 68 -13.10 -4.91 17.46
C ASP A 68 -12.21 -6.10 17.83
N ALA A 69 -12.79 -7.25 18.19
CA ALA A 69 -12.05 -8.47 18.44
C ALA A 69 -11.33 -8.96 17.17
N GLU A 70 -12.02 -9.00 16.03
CA GLU A 70 -11.44 -9.38 14.75
C GLU A 70 -10.35 -8.40 14.29
N ARG A 71 -10.63 -7.09 14.44
CA ARG A 71 -9.70 -6.00 14.10
C ARG A 71 -8.40 -6.10 14.88
N LYS A 72 -8.47 -6.40 16.19
CA LYS A 72 -7.28 -6.60 17.04
C LYS A 72 -6.44 -7.79 16.58
N GLY A 73 -7.07 -8.88 16.13
CA GLY A 73 -6.38 -10.03 15.56
C GLY A 73 -5.64 -9.70 14.27
N ARG A 74 -6.31 -9.03 13.32
CA ARG A 74 -5.69 -8.64 12.03
C ARG A 74 -4.58 -7.60 12.17
N LYS A 75 -4.66 -6.68 13.14
CA LYS A 75 -3.64 -5.64 13.35
C LYS A 75 -2.26 -6.23 13.68
N ARG A 76 -2.20 -7.43 14.28
CA ARG A 76 -0.93 -8.14 14.54
C ARG A 76 -0.33 -8.68 13.24
N VAL A 77 -1.12 -9.41 12.45
CA VAL A 77 -0.70 -10.01 11.18
C VAL A 77 -0.13 -8.97 10.22
N ILE A 78 -0.82 -7.82 10.03
CA ILE A 78 -0.34 -6.77 9.11
C ILE A 78 0.95 -6.11 9.60
N HIS A 79 1.14 -5.98 10.92
CA HIS A 79 2.37 -5.41 11.48
C HIS A 79 3.55 -6.36 11.27
N ASP A 80 3.33 -7.66 11.47
CA ASP A 80 4.32 -8.71 11.26
C ASP A 80 4.70 -8.85 9.77
N GLU A 81 3.72 -8.81 8.86
CA GLU A 81 3.94 -8.81 7.41
C GLU A 81 4.74 -7.60 6.95
N LYS A 82 4.38 -6.39 7.38
CA LYS A 82 5.11 -5.17 7.02
C LYS A 82 6.54 -5.18 7.55
N ALA A 83 6.76 -5.61 8.78
CA ALA A 83 8.10 -5.73 9.34
C ALA A 83 8.93 -6.74 8.54
N ASN A 84 8.32 -7.85 8.11
CA ASN A 84 9.00 -8.85 7.30
C ASN A 84 9.30 -8.33 5.88
N GLU A 85 8.34 -7.66 5.22
CA GLU A 85 8.51 -7.00 3.91
C GLU A 85 9.61 -5.93 3.94
N GLU A 86 9.64 -5.09 4.96
CA GLU A 86 10.70 -4.08 5.15
C GLU A 86 12.07 -4.75 5.34
N SER A 87 12.12 -5.86 6.09
CA SER A 87 13.35 -6.63 6.27
C SER A 87 13.82 -7.29 4.96
N GLU A 88 12.91 -7.78 4.13
CA GLU A 88 13.22 -8.39 2.84
C GLU A 88 13.60 -7.35 1.78
N GLN A 89 12.94 -6.19 1.78
CA GLN A 89 13.31 -5.05 0.93
C GLN A 89 14.70 -4.52 1.32
N ALA A 90 15.02 -4.44 2.62
CA ALA A 90 16.35 -4.06 3.08
C ALA A 90 17.43 -5.06 2.62
N LYS A 91 17.19 -6.37 2.81
CA LYS A 91 18.10 -7.44 2.35
C LYS A 91 18.31 -7.44 0.84
N SER A 92 17.24 -7.31 0.06
CA SER A 92 17.33 -7.28 -1.41
C SER A 92 18.04 -6.03 -1.93
N LYS A 93 17.81 -4.86 -1.32
CA LYS A 93 18.53 -3.62 -1.64
C LYS A 93 20.03 -3.77 -1.37
N GLN A 94 20.40 -4.33 -0.22
CA GLN A 94 21.79 -4.62 0.12
C GLN A 94 22.43 -5.61 -0.86
N THR A 95 21.72 -6.69 -1.21
CA THR A 95 22.20 -7.68 -2.20
C THR A 95 22.44 -7.04 -3.56
N ASN A 96 21.51 -6.22 -4.05
CA ASN A 96 21.63 -5.51 -5.32
C ASN A 96 22.82 -4.55 -5.34
N THR A 97 23.08 -3.84 -4.22
CA THR A 97 24.27 -2.98 -4.13
C THR A 97 25.58 -3.76 -4.19
N ILE A 98 25.64 -4.93 -3.54
CA ILE A 98 26.82 -5.81 -3.56
C ILE A 98 27.04 -6.34 -4.99
N ILE A 99 25.99 -6.84 -5.64
CA ILE A 99 26.06 -7.34 -7.02
C ILE A 99 26.54 -6.23 -7.97
N ASN A 100 25.96 -5.03 -7.88
CA ASN A 100 26.34 -3.91 -8.73
C ASN A 100 27.80 -3.49 -8.52
N LEU A 101 28.28 -3.47 -7.27
CA LEU A 101 29.69 -3.15 -6.98
C LEU A 101 30.64 -4.24 -7.48
N ALA A 102 30.29 -5.51 -7.29
CA ALA A 102 31.07 -6.64 -7.80
C ALA A 102 31.17 -6.61 -9.34
N LEU A 103 30.06 -6.31 -10.02
CA LEU A 103 30.03 -6.13 -11.46
C LEU A 103 30.92 -4.96 -11.91
N LEU A 104 30.87 -3.83 -11.19
CA LEU A 104 31.72 -2.66 -11.48
C LEU A 104 33.21 -3.02 -11.37
N ILE A 105 33.61 -3.68 -10.27
CA ILE A 105 35.00 -4.11 -10.04
C ILE A 105 35.45 -5.09 -11.14
N LEU A 106 34.59 -6.03 -11.52
CA LEU A 106 34.87 -6.98 -12.60
C LEU A 106 35.08 -6.25 -13.94
N VAL A 107 34.22 -5.29 -14.28
CA VAL A 107 34.34 -4.49 -15.52
C VAL A 107 35.66 -3.72 -15.53
N VAL A 108 36.03 -3.07 -14.42
CA VAL A 108 37.30 -2.33 -14.31
C VAL A 108 38.51 -3.27 -14.43
N ALA A 109 38.44 -4.46 -13.83
CA ALA A 109 39.49 -5.47 -13.94
C ALA A 109 39.66 -5.98 -15.40
N LEU A 110 38.56 -6.22 -16.11
CA LEU A 110 38.57 -6.61 -17.52
C LEU A 110 39.14 -5.50 -18.42
N MET A 111 38.86 -4.23 -18.12
CA MET A 111 39.46 -3.09 -18.82
C MET A 111 40.98 -3.02 -18.64
N ARG A 112 41.51 -3.44 -17.49
CA ARG A 112 42.96 -3.45 -17.20
C ARG A 112 43.71 -4.58 -17.92
N ILE A 113 43.01 -5.68 -18.26
CA ILE A 113 43.58 -6.83 -18.97
C ILE A 113 43.64 -6.57 -20.48
N ASN A 114 42.61 -5.94 -21.06
CA ASN A 114 42.56 -5.66 -22.50
C ASN A 114 41.63 -4.45 -22.80
N PRO A 115 42.17 -3.31 -23.30
CA PRO A 115 41.41 -2.07 -23.43
C PRO A 115 40.28 -2.12 -24.47
N ARG A 116 40.34 -3.07 -25.42
CA ARG A 116 39.31 -3.26 -26.46
C ARG A 116 37.97 -3.76 -25.89
N PHE A 117 37.98 -4.48 -24.75
CA PHE A 117 36.73 -4.94 -24.11
C PHE A 117 35.96 -3.80 -23.41
N GLY A 118 36.65 -2.73 -22.99
CA GLY A 118 36.00 -1.56 -22.39
C GLY A 118 35.06 -0.83 -23.36
N ILE A 119 35.47 -0.75 -24.63
CA ILE A 119 34.66 -0.13 -25.69
C ILE A 119 33.46 -1.02 -26.04
N ILE A 120 33.66 -2.34 -26.14
CA ILE A 120 32.59 -3.30 -26.45
C ILE A 120 31.53 -3.33 -25.34
N THR A 121 31.95 -3.34 -24.07
CA THR A 121 31.03 -3.34 -22.92
C THR A 121 30.23 -2.03 -22.81
N ALA A 122 30.86 -0.88 -23.06
CA ALA A 122 30.16 0.42 -23.11
C ALA A 122 29.10 0.48 -24.22
N LEU A 123 29.40 -0.06 -25.40
CA LEU A 123 28.45 -0.12 -26.53
C LEU A 123 27.26 -1.05 -26.23
N ILE A 124 27.50 -2.19 -25.56
CA ILE A 124 26.43 -3.11 -25.15
C ILE A 124 25.51 -2.46 -24.12
N LEU A 125 26.06 -1.77 -23.11
CA LEU A 125 25.24 -1.05 -22.12
C LEU A 125 24.45 0.11 -22.74
N LEU A 126 25.03 0.83 -23.69
CA LEU A 126 24.35 1.89 -24.45
C LEU A 126 23.18 1.32 -25.28
N ALA A 127 23.37 0.18 -25.94
CA ALA A 127 22.34 -0.50 -26.70
C ALA A 127 21.20 -1.00 -25.80
N LEU A 128 21.53 -1.58 -24.64
CA LEU A 128 20.54 -2.03 -23.65
C LEU A 128 19.77 -0.86 -23.02
N TYR A 129 20.40 0.31 -22.85
CA TYR A 129 19.72 1.52 -22.41
C TYR A 129 18.67 2.00 -23.42
N PHE A 130 18.98 1.96 -24.72
CA PHE A 130 18.05 2.34 -25.79
C PHE A 130 16.92 1.33 -26.00
N LEU A 131 17.16 0.04 -25.73
CA LEU A 131 16.13 -1.00 -25.79
C LEU A 131 15.20 -1.03 -24.57
N ARG A 132 15.48 -0.26 -23.51
CA ARG A 132 14.64 -0.25 -22.30
C ARG A 132 13.31 0.46 -22.62
N PRO A 133 12.18 -0.27 -22.68
CA PRO A 133 10.91 0.32 -23.08
C PRO A 133 10.47 1.37 -22.06
N ARG A 134 10.19 2.57 -22.55
CA ARG A 134 9.60 3.67 -21.78
C ARG A 134 8.16 3.25 -21.41
N LYS A 135 7.95 2.83 -20.15
CA LYS A 135 6.59 2.59 -19.64
C LYS A 135 5.83 3.92 -19.67
N ASN A 136 4.78 3.97 -20.50
CA ASN A 136 3.66 4.91 -20.34
C ASN A 136 2.69 4.36 -19.31
#